data_AF-A0A7V5ZEZ5-F1
#
_entry.id   AF-A0A7V5ZEZ5-F1
#
_cell.length_a   1.000
_cell.length_b   1.000
_cell.length_c   1.000
_cell.angle_alpha   90.00
_cell.angle_beta   90.00
_cell.angle_gamma   90.00
#
_symmetry.space_group_name_H-M   'P 1'
#
loop_
_entity.id
_entity.type
_entity.pdbx_description
1 polymer ?
#
loop_
_entity_poly.entity_id
_entity_poly.type
_entity_poly.pdbx_seq_one_letter_code
_entity_poly.pdbx_strand_id
1 'polypeptide(L)'
;MSRTEWWQWLGVAGVAALAGCAKRQSGQSAVQKPLPSAKAEHLRKVQPVVAVASRGGAHEMVERALRPLGGIEKFVHPGDTVVLKPNAAWLRTPEQAANTNPEV
;
A
#
# COMPACT_ATOMS: atom_id res chain seq x y z
N MET A 1 -52.53 -0.69 3.16
CA MET A 1 -51.36 0.16 2.89
C MET A 1 -51.65 0.97 1.63
N SER A 2 -51.85 2.28 1.76
CA SER A 2 -52.22 3.18 0.67
C SER A 2 -50.99 3.75 -0.04
N ARG A 3 -51.12 4.12 -1.33
CA ARG A 3 -50.02 4.67 -2.14
C ARG A 3 -49.44 5.97 -1.55
N THR A 4 -50.24 6.71 -0.78
CA THR A 4 -49.85 7.93 -0.05
C THR A 4 -48.97 7.64 1.17
N GLU A 5 -49.18 6.53 1.88
CA GLU A 5 -48.32 6.10 3.00
C GLU A 5 -46.93 5.63 2.52
N TRP A 6 -46.85 5.11 1.28
CA TRP A 6 -45.60 4.64 0.68
C TRP A 6 -44.65 5.80 0.30
N TRP A 7 -45.20 6.93 -0.15
CA TRP A 7 -44.40 8.13 -0.47
C TRP A 7 -43.86 8.85 0.78
N GLN A 8 -44.60 8.82 1.90
CA GLN A 8 -44.12 9.40 3.15
C GLN A 8 -42.91 8.63 3.71
N TRP A 9 -42.88 7.30 3.57
CA TRP A 9 -41.75 6.47 3.97
C TRP A 9 -40.49 6.69 3.11
N LEU A 10 -40.63 6.89 1.80
CA LEU A 10 -39.50 7.26 0.94
C LEU A 10 -38.94 8.65 1.28
N GLY A 11 -39.80 9.60 1.64
CA GLY A 11 -39.39 10.96 2.03
C GLY A 11 -38.56 11.00 3.32
N VAL A 12 -38.93 10.19 4.32
CA VAL A 12 -38.19 10.09 5.61
C VAL A 12 -36.86 9.35 5.44
N ALA A 13 -36.80 8.33 4.58
CA ALA A 13 -35.56 7.61 4.30
C ALA A 13 -34.53 8.44 3.51
N GLY A 14 -34.99 9.38 2.66
CA GLY A 14 -34.11 10.21 1.82
C GLY A 14 -33.30 11.27 2.59
N VAL A 15 -33.83 11.81 3.69
CA VAL A 15 -33.14 12.87 4.47
C VAL A 15 -32.03 12.30 5.37
N ALA A 16 -32.13 11.04 5.79
CA ALA A 16 -31.14 10.41 6.66
C ALA A 16 -29.82 10.03 5.95
N ALA A 17 -29.79 9.96 4.61
CA ALA A 17 -28.64 9.46 3.86
C ALA A 17 -27.52 10.49 3.60
N LEU A 18 -27.78 11.79 3.78
CA LEU A 18 -26.80 12.85 3.45
C LEU A 18 -25.90 13.27 4.63
N ALA A 19 -26.20 12.83 5.86
CA ALA A 19 -25.40 13.18 7.04
C ALA A 19 -24.20 12.23 7.29
N GLY A 20 -24.07 11.14 6.52
CA GLY A 20 -23.08 10.08 6.78
C GLY A 20 -21.73 10.23 6.06
N CYS A 21 -21.60 11.10 5.05
CA CYS A 21 -20.43 11.11 4.14
C CYS A 21 -19.31 12.11 4.49
N ALA A 22 -19.37 12.80 5.63
CA ALA A 22 -18.43 13.88 5.95
C ALA A 22 -17.47 13.60 7.12
N LYS A 23 -17.19 12.34 7.47
CA LYS A 23 -16.02 12.00 8.30
C LYS A 23 -14.95 11.33 7.44
N ARG A 24 -14.21 12.16 6.72
CA ARG A 24 -12.87 11.86 6.24
C ARG A 24 -12.03 11.52 7.48
N GLN A 25 -11.84 10.24 7.77
CA GLN A 25 -10.85 9.78 8.73
C GLN A 25 -9.48 10.17 8.17
N SER A 26 -9.03 11.38 8.49
CA SER A 26 -7.62 11.71 8.49
C SER A 26 -6.92 10.62 9.29
N GLY A 27 -6.02 9.88 8.64
CA GLY A 27 -5.42 8.66 9.14
C GLY A 27 -5.14 8.71 10.63
N GLN A 28 -5.89 7.93 11.40
CA GLN A 28 -5.46 7.55 12.73
C GLN A 28 -4.24 6.66 12.53
N SER A 29 -3.05 7.28 12.58
CA SER A 29 -1.82 6.54 12.83
C SER A 29 -2.06 5.77 14.12
N ALA A 30 -2.22 4.45 14.00
CA ALA A 30 -2.21 3.57 15.15
C ALA A 30 -0.98 3.94 15.99
N VAL A 31 -1.19 4.27 17.26
CA VAL A 31 -0.10 4.55 18.19
C VAL A 31 0.68 3.25 18.32
N GLN A 32 1.74 3.11 17.54
CA GLN A 32 2.61 1.94 17.62
C GLN A 32 3.31 2.00 18.97
N LYS A 33 3.28 0.88 19.70
CA LYS A 33 4.03 0.74 20.95
C LYS A 33 5.50 1.11 20.69
N PRO A 34 6.16 1.89 21.58
CA PRO A 34 7.54 2.29 21.37
C PRO A 34 8.44 1.09 21.14
N LEU A 35 9.35 1.21 20.18
CA LEU A 35 10.39 0.21 19.96
C LEU A 35 11.25 0.07 21.23
N PRO A 36 11.70 -1.14 21.58
CA PRO A 36 12.67 -1.33 22.66
C PRO A 36 13.90 -0.42 22.47
N SER A 37 14.43 0.12 23.57
CA SER A 37 15.48 1.15 23.58
C SER A 37 16.71 0.78 22.73
N ALA A 38 17.16 -0.47 22.79
CA ALA A 38 18.28 -0.96 21.99
C ALA A 38 18.00 -0.91 20.48
N LYS A 39 16.78 -1.26 20.05
CA LYS A 39 16.38 -1.20 18.63
C LYS A 39 16.22 0.25 18.17
N ALA A 40 15.68 1.11 19.03
CA ALA A 40 15.57 2.55 18.74
C ALA A 40 16.95 3.22 18.63
N GLU A 41 17.91 2.86 19.49
CA GLU A 41 19.28 3.38 19.43
C GLU A 41 20.00 2.91 18.15
N HIS A 42 19.85 1.63 17.78
CA HIS A 42 20.40 1.11 16.54
C HIS A 42 19.85 1.83 15.30
N LEU A 43 18.54 2.07 15.23
CA LEU A 43 17.90 2.81 14.14
C LEU A 43 18.26 4.30 14.11
N ARG A 44 18.71 4.89 15.22
CA ARG A 44 19.28 6.24 15.23
C ARG A 44 20.68 6.28 14.63
N LYS A 45 21.47 5.21 14.83
CA LYS A 45 22.80 5.06 14.24
C LYS A 45 22.73 4.74 12.75
N VAL A 46 21.75 3.94 12.34
CA VAL A 46 21.52 3.56 10.95
C VAL A 46 20.35 4.39 10.40
N GLN A 47 20.65 5.50 9.73
CA GLN A 47 19.62 6.26 9.03
C GLN A 47 19.08 5.43 7.85
N PRO A 48 17.77 5.08 7.84
CA PRO A 48 17.21 4.32 6.75
C PRO A 48 17.19 5.14 5.47
N VAL A 49 17.69 4.57 4.38
CA VAL A 49 17.61 5.18 3.05
C VAL A 49 16.32 4.69 2.38
N VAL A 50 15.53 5.62 1.88
CA VAL A 50 14.33 5.35 1.09
C VAL A 50 14.53 5.94 -0.30
N ALA A 51 14.38 5.12 -1.33
CA ALA A 51 14.39 5.54 -2.72
C ALA A 51 12.99 5.43 -3.32
N VAL A 52 12.58 6.45 -4.07
CA VAL A 52 11.27 6.50 -4.74
C VAL A 52 11.51 6.73 -6.22
N ALA A 53 10.96 5.85 -7.05
CA ALA A 53 10.92 6.02 -8.50
C ALA A 53 9.47 6.15 -8.95
N SER A 54 9.25 6.99 -9.96
CA SER A 54 7.95 7.14 -10.63
C SER A 54 8.17 7.39 -12.11
N ARG A 55 7.13 7.12 -12.92
CA ARG A 55 7.09 7.26 -14.38
C ARG A 55 7.99 6.26 -15.13
N GLY A 56 7.57 5.86 -16.32
CA GLY A 56 8.23 4.84 -17.14
C GLY A 56 7.60 3.45 -16.98
N GLY A 57 8.19 2.46 -17.64
CA GLY A 57 7.77 1.05 -17.54
C GLY A 57 8.15 0.42 -16.20
N ALA A 58 7.61 -0.77 -15.91
CA ALA A 58 7.86 -1.45 -14.63
C ALA A 58 9.36 -1.71 -14.39
N HIS A 59 10.04 -2.22 -15.42
CA HIS A 59 11.48 -2.48 -15.40
C HIS A 59 12.30 -1.21 -15.10
N GLU A 60 12.04 -0.11 -15.81
CA GLU A 60 12.74 1.17 -15.61
C GLU A 60 12.54 1.73 -14.21
N MET A 61 11.34 1.58 -13.65
CA MET A 61 11.06 2.04 -12.29
C MET A 61 11.84 1.22 -11.26
N VAL A 62 11.96 -0.10 -11.43
CA VAL A 62 12.74 -0.97 -10.53
C VAL A 62 14.22 -0.56 -10.55
N GLU A 63 14.82 -0.43 -11.74
CA GLU A 63 16.22 0.01 -11.87
C GLU A 63 16.46 1.39 -11.23
N ARG A 64 15.56 2.35 -11.51
CA ARG A 64 15.66 3.71 -10.95
C ARG A 64 15.52 3.72 -9.44
N ALA A 65 14.69 2.85 -8.86
CA ALA A 65 14.52 2.73 -7.42
C ALA A 65 15.74 2.09 -6.74
N LEU A 66 16.39 1.11 -7.38
CA LEU A 66 17.56 0.42 -6.82
C LEU A 66 18.87 1.23 -6.94
N ARG A 67 19.00 2.09 -7.96
CA ARG A 67 20.24 2.85 -8.20
C ARG A 67 20.71 3.67 -7.00
N PRO A 68 19.89 4.48 -6.30
CA PRO A 68 20.31 5.22 -5.11
C PRO A 68 20.66 4.31 -3.93
N LEU A 69 20.17 3.07 -3.92
CA LEU A 69 20.48 2.09 -2.90
C LEU A 69 21.83 1.40 -3.15
N GLY A 70 22.40 1.55 -4.35
CA GLY A 70 23.67 0.94 -4.77
C GLY A 70 23.53 -0.22 -5.76
N GLY A 71 22.35 -0.40 -6.38
CA GLY A 71 22.09 -1.52 -7.29
C GLY A 71 21.66 -2.80 -6.57
N ILE A 72 21.26 -3.82 -7.35
CA ILE A 72 20.87 -5.12 -6.80
C ILE A 72 22.08 -5.91 -6.31
N GLU A 73 23.25 -5.65 -6.90
CA GLU A 73 24.54 -6.28 -6.63
C GLU A 73 25.04 -5.99 -5.20
N LYS A 74 24.51 -4.94 -4.57
CA LYS A 74 24.75 -4.67 -3.15
C LYS A 74 24.09 -5.70 -2.22
N PHE A 75 23.07 -6.40 -2.71
CA PHE A 75 22.25 -7.32 -1.93
C PHE A 75 22.39 -8.77 -2.39
N VAL A 76 22.63 -9.01 -3.68
CA VAL A 76 22.71 -10.34 -4.30
C VAL A 76 24.00 -10.44 -5.12
N HIS A 77 24.79 -11.48 -4.87
CA HIS A 77 26.06 -11.73 -5.55
C HIS A 77 25.99 -12.98 -6.43
N PRO A 78 26.87 -13.10 -7.45
CA PRO A 78 26.98 -14.33 -8.23
C PRO A 78 27.26 -15.55 -7.34
N GLY A 79 26.44 -16.59 -7.48
CA GLY A 79 26.53 -17.81 -6.69
C GLY A 79 25.62 -17.84 -5.45
N ASP A 80 24.96 -16.73 -5.11
CA ASP A 80 23.98 -16.72 -4.02
C ASP A 80 22.77 -17.58 -4.37
N THR A 81 22.35 -18.42 -3.42
CA THR A 81 21.01 -19.05 -3.49
C THR A 81 19.97 -18.05 -3.01
N VAL A 82 19.16 -17.54 -3.94
CA VAL A 82 18.14 -16.53 -3.64
C VAL A 82 16.76 -17.18 -3.53
N VAL A 83 16.04 -16.87 -2.45
CA VAL A 83 14.62 -17.23 -2.29
C VAL A 83 13.75 -16.05 -2.71
N LEU A 84 12.96 -16.25 -3.76
CA LEU A 84 11.94 -15.30 -4.16
C LEU A 84 10.64 -15.61 -3.41
N LYS A 85 10.07 -14.59 -2.76
CA LYS A 85 8.75 -14.69 -2.12
C LYS A 85 7.72 -13.86 -2.89
N PRO A 86 7.15 -14.39 -3.98
CA PRO A 86 6.06 -13.71 -4.67
C PRO A 86 4.83 -13.65 -3.74
N ASN A 87 4.17 -12.50 -3.71
CA ASN A 87 2.95 -12.33 -2.92
C ASN A 87 1.73 -12.85 -3.71
N ALA A 88 1.27 -14.08 -3.49
CA ALA A 88 0.15 -14.68 -4.23
C ALA A 88 -1.20 -14.64 -3.47
N ALA A 89 -1.65 -13.45 -3.08
CA ALA A 89 -2.85 -13.29 -2.24
C ALA A 89 -4.16 -13.07 -3.02
N TRP A 90 -4.13 -12.91 -4.35
CA TRP A 90 -5.26 -12.40 -5.12
C TRP A 90 -5.53 -13.22 -6.38
N LEU A 91 -6.80 -13.61 -6.57
CA LEU A 91 -7.27 -14.34 -7.76
C LEU A 91 -7.44 -13.34 -8.92
N ARG A 92 -6.31 -12.93 -9.52
CA ARG A 92 -6.21 -11.88 -10.54
C ARG A 92 -5.37 -12.38 -11.72
N THR A 93 -5.61 -11.84 -12.90
CA THR A 93 -4.81 -12.16 -14.08
C THR A 93 -3.45 -11.43 -14.01
N PRO A 94 -2.41 -11.94 -14.68
CA PRO A 94 -1.09 -11.28 -14.70
C PRO A 94 -1.15 -9.82 -15.16
N GLU A 95 -2.00 -9.52 -16.15
CA GLU A 95 -2.16 -8.17 -16.73
C GLU A 95 -2.70 -7.16 -15.71
N GLN A 96 -3.39 -7.64 -14.67
CA GLN A 96 -3.90 -6.78 -13.60
C GLN A 96 -2.81 -6.38 -12.60
N ALA A 97 -1.64 -7.04 -12.62
CA ALA A 97 -0.44 -6.66 -11.85
C ALA A 97 -0.72 -6.35 -10.36
N ALA A 98 -1.58 -7.14 -9.70
CA ALA A 98 -2.05 -6.85 -8.34
C ALA A 98 -0.94 -6.95 -7.26
N ASN A 99 0.16 -7.63 -7.57
CA ASN A 99 1.30 -7.87 -6.69
C ASN A 99 2.61 -7.44 -7.36
N THR A 100 3.00 -8.15 -8.42
CA THR A 100 4.16 -7.95 -9.27
C THR A 100 3.64 -7.74 -10.69
N ASN A 101 4.21 -6.77 -11.40
CA ASN A 101 3.90 -6.56 -12.80
C ASN A 101 4.59 -7.65 -13.64
N PRO A 102 3.91 -8.34 -14.59
CA PRO A 102 4.50 -9.44 -15.35
C PRO A 102 5.69 -9.06 -16.25
N GLU A 103 5.93 -7.78 -16.49
CA GLU A 103 7.14 -7.30 -17.16
C GLU A 103 8.42 -7.43 -16.31
N VAL A 104 8.29 -7.75 -15.00
CA VAL A 104 9.39 -7.89 -14.04
C VAL A 104 9.27 -9.12 -13.14
#